data_AF-B2IJ08-F1
#
_entry.id   AF-B2IJ08-F1
#
_cell.length_a   1.000
_cell.length_b   1.000
_cell.length_c   1.000
_cell.angle_alpha   90.00
_cell.angle_beta   90.00
_cell.angle_gamma   90.00
#
_symmetry.space_group_name_H-M   'P 1'
#
loop_
_entity.id
_entity.type
_entity.pdbx_description
1 polymer ?
#
loop_
_entity_poly.entity_id
_entity_poly.type
_entity_poly.pdbx_seq_one_letter_code
_entity_poly.pdbx_strand_id
1 'polypeptide(L)'
;MPTSKDPEAIRDSEAKAHAALMANPFPPSPWISIGPDGIIIATGYSEALNRLLRWVPKAKWRPDKRCWLVPFSGAEAMRAVLPEITRLADATQELAEAEARHFAGEQPPFAHLTEAAERLYGSDWPQKLAEETGLGAGRVTEWRQANAESLTAHDPIFSELIRRMRKKAADLITGADRLEEWQAARRRDEGR
;
A
#
# COMPACT_ATOMS: atom_id res chain seq x y z
N MET A 1 26.97 -0.83 -39.94
CA MET A 1 26.09 -0.94 -38.77
C MET A 1 25.27 -2.21 -38.88
N PRO A 2 25.69 -3.37 -38.35
CA PRO A 2 24.86 -4.57 -38.38
C PRO A 2 24.30 -4.85 -36.98
N THR A 3 23.06 -4.43 -36.73
CA THR A 3 22.26 -4.96 -35.62
C THR A 3 21.37 -6.06 -36.17
N SER A 4 21.93 -7.26 -36.31
CA SER A 4 21.14 -8.49 -36.38
C SER A 4 21.80 -9.47 -35.43
N LYS A 5 21.35 -9.50 -34.18
CA LYS A 5 21.71 -10.58 -33.25
C LYS A 5 21.02 -11.84 -33.77
N ASP A 6 21.80 -12.84 -34.17
CA ASP A 6 21.28 -14.12 -34.65
C ASP A 6 20.26 -14.70 -33.66
N PRO A 7 19.08 -15.15 -34.13
CA PRO A 7 18.01 -15.65 -33.27
C PRO A 7 18.42 -16.88 -32.46
N GLU A 8 19.35 -17.67 -33.00
CA GLU A 8 19.92 -18.85 -32.35
C GLU A 8 20.80 -18.46 -31.14
N ALA A 9 21.64 -17.43 -31.28
CA ALA A 9 22.48 -16.93 -30.18
C ALA A 9 21.65 -16.32 -29.03
N ILE A 10 20.49 -15.72 -29.33
CA ILE A 10 19.57 -15.23 -28.30
C ILE A 10 18.96 -16.39 -27.52
N ARG A 11 18.52 -17.45 -28.21
CA ARG A 11 17.93 -18.64 -27.60
C ARG A 11 18.92 -19.34 -26.66
N ASP A 12 20.16 -19.51 -27.11
CA ASP A 12 21.21 -20.16 -26.30
C ASP A 12 21.56 -19.33 -25.06
N SER A 13 21.59 -18.01 -25.20
CA SER A 13 21.79 -17.08 -24.07
C SER A 13 20.64 -17.16 -23.05
N GLU A 14 19.39 -17.23 -23.50
CA GLU A 14 18.22 -17.36 -22.61
C GLU A 14 18.19 -18.73 -21.92
N ALA A 15 18.54 -19.81 -22.63
CA ALA A 15 18.64 -21.15 -22.05
C ALA A 15 19.71 -21.20 -20.93
N LYS A 16 20.87 -20.57 -21.16
CA LYS A 16 21.92 -20.45 -20.13
C LYS A 16 21.45 -19.62 -18.93
N ALA A 17 20.74 -18.51 -19.16
CA ALA A 17 20.21 -17.67 -18.10
C ALA A 17 19.14 -18.42 -17.27
N HIS A 18 18.28 -19.21 -17.93
CA HIS A 18 17.31 -20.06 -17.25
C HIS A 18 17.99 -21.12 -16.37
N ALA A 19 19.03 -21.80 -16.89
CA ALA A 19 19.80 -22.76 -16.10
C ALA A 19 20.46 -22.12 -14.86
N ALA A 20 21.01 -20.92 -15.00
CA ALA A 20 21.58 -20.17 -13.87
C ALA A 20 20.52 -19.79 -12.83
N LEU A 21 19.31 -19.42 -13.27
CA LEU A 21 18.18 -19.14 -12.36
C LEU A 21 17.72 -20.41 -11.63
N MET A 22 17.70 -21.58 -12.28
CA MET A 22 17.38 -22.84 -11.61
C MET A 22 18.44 -23.25 -10.57
N ALA A 23 19.72 -22.99 -10.86
CA ALA A 23 20.81 -23.26 -9.93
C ALA A 23 20.79 -22.36 -8.70
N ASN A 24 20.23 -21.15 -8.81
CA ASN A 24 20.07 -20.20 -7.72
C ASN A 24 18.66 -19.58 -7.77
N PRO A 25 17.62 -20.22 -7.22
CA PRO A 25 16.26 -19.71 -7.33
C PRO A 25 16.08 -18.35 -6.63
N PHE A 26 15.02 -17.63 -6.98
CA PHE A 26 14.60 -16.47 -6.20
C PHE A 26 14.12 -16.90 -4.81
N PRO A 27 14.21 -16.03 -3.78
CA PRO A 27 13.50 -16.26 -2.55
C PRO A 27 11.98 -16.38 -2.84
N PRO A 28 11.25 -17.15 -2.03
CA PRO A 28 9.82 -17.35 -2.23
C PRO A 28 9.07 -16.02 -2.17
N SER A 29 8.25 -15.74 -3.18
CA SER A 29 7.40 -14.56 -3.26
C SER A 29 6.07 -14.95 -3.90
N PRO A 30 4.93 -14.51 -3.35
CA PRO A 30 3.62 -14.83 -3.93
C PRO A 30 3.41 -14.18 -5.30
N TRP A 31 4.19 -13.13 -5.60
CA TRP A 31 4.06 -12.34 -6.81
C TRP A 31 4.89 -12.86 -7.97
N ILE A 32 5.86 -13.75 -7.72
CA ILE A 32 6.85 -14.14 -8.73
C ILE A 32 6.82 -15.63 -8.98
N SER A 33 6.74 -15.97 -10.25
CA SER A 33 6.78 -17.35 -10.73
C SER A 33 7.67 -17.45 -11.96
N ILE A 34 8.13 -18.67 -12.23
CA ILE A 34 8.96 -18.98 -13.40
C ILE A 34 8.07 -19.70 -14.39
N GLY A 35 7.77 -19.03 -15.50
CA GLY A 35 6.96 -19.58 -16.59
C GLY A 35 7.83 -20.16 -17.71
N PRO A 36 7.19 -20.76 -18.73
CA PRO A 36 7.90 -21.35 -19.86
C PRO A 36 8.67 -20.32 -20.70
N ASP A 37 8.17 -19.07 -20.75
CA ASP A 37 8.69 -18.00 -21.61
C ASP A 37 9.49 -16.93 -20.85
N GLY A 38 9.67 -17.09 -19.53
CA GLY A 38 10.34 -16.10 -18.68
C GLY A 38 9.85 -16.05 -17.25
N ILE A 39 10.34 -15.06 -16.51
CA ILE A 39 9.93 -14.73 -15.14
C ILE A 39 8.64 -13.91 -15.21
N ILE A 40 7.64 -14.34 -14.45
CA ILE A 40 6.31 -13.72 -14.39
C ILE A 40 6.17 -12.99 -13.07
N ILE A 41 5.76 -11.72 -13.13
CA ILE A 41 5.37 -10.92 -11.97
C ILE A 41 3.85 -10.74 -12.02
N ALA A 42 3.13 -11.51 -11.20
CA ALA A 42 1.68 -11.62 -11.16
C ALA A 42 1.04 -10.51 -10.31
N THR A 43 1.32 -9.26 -10.66
CA THR A 43 0.79 -8.06 -10.00
C THR A 43 0.11 -7.17 -11.03
N GLY A 44 -0.86 -6.37 -10.58
CA GLY A 44 -1.53 -5.37 -11.41
C GLY A 44 -0.54 -4.35 -11.99
N TYR A 45 -0.97 -3.64 -13.03
CA TYR A 45 -0.20 -2.52 -13.54
C TYR A 45 -0.23 -1.39 -12.50
N SER A 46 0.95 -0.96 -12.03
CA SER A 46 1.11 0.28 -11.28
C SER A 46 2.22 1.11 -11.90
N GLU A 47 2.08 2.43 -11.85
CA GLU A 47 3.08 3.34 -12.41
C GLU A 47 4.43 3.23 -11.67
N ALA A 48 4.40 2.91 -10.37
CA ALA A 48 5.59 2.66 -9.58
C ALA A 48 6.34 1.39 -10.06
N LEU A 49 5.62 0.29 -10.29
CA LEU A 49 6.21 -0.93 -10.85
C LEU A 49 6.72 -0.70 -12.27
N ASN A 50 5.98 0.03 -13.11
CA ASN A 50 6.43 0.39 -14.44
C ASN A 50 7.77 1.15 -14.39
N ARG A 51 7.91 2.14 -13.51
CA ARG A 51 9.17 2.90 -13.35
C ARG A 51 10.32 2.03 -12.85
N LEU A 52 10.05 1.12 -11.91
CA LEU A 52 11.04 0.18 -11.40
C LEU A 52 11.53 -0.78 -12.49
N LEU A 53 10.59 -1.35 -13.24
CA LEU A 53 10.86 -2.36 -14.27
C LEU A 53 11.44 -1.79 -15.57
N ARG A 54 11.42 -0.46 -15.78
CA ARG A 54 12.14 0.18 -16.91
C ARG A 54 13.64 -0.14 -16.93
N TRP A 55 14.23 -0.42 -15.77
CA TRP A 55 15.64 -0.79 -15.64
C TRP A 55 15.89 -2.28 -15.83
N VAL A 56 14.84 -3.10 -15.85
CA VAL A 56 14.93 -4.54 -16.08
C VAL A 56 14.91 -4.81 -17.58
N PRO A 57 15.93 -5.49 -18.14
CA PRO A 57 16.04 -5.68 -19.58
C PRO A 57 14.80 -6.35 -20.18
N LYS A 58 14.19 -5.70 -21.18
CA LYS A 58 13.07 -6.24 -21.98
C LYS A 58 11.85 -6.68 -21.16
N ALA A 59 11.69 -6.18 -19.93
CA ALA A 59 10.47 -6.36 -19.16
C ALA A 59 9.30 -5.76 -19.93
N LYS A 60 8.19 -6.50 -20.03
CA LYS A 60 7.00 -6.06 -20.76
C LYS A 60 5.73 -6.37 -19.98
N TRP A 61 4.81 -5.41 -19.99
CA TRP A 61 3.46 -5.63 -19.51
C TRP A 61 2.67 -6.52 -20.48
N ARG A 62 1.96 -7.50 -19.94
CA ARG A 62 1.07 -8.42 -20.66
C ARG A 62 -0.37 -8.13 -20.22
N PRO A 63 -1.12 -7.29 -20.96
CA PRO A 63 -2.47 -6.89 -20.55
C PRO A 63 -3.45 -8.07 -20.57
N ASP A 64 -3.23 -9.05 -21.46
CA ASP A 64 -4.00 -10.29 -21.58
C ASP A 64 -3.99 -11.12 -20.30
N LYS A 65 -2.83 -11.19 -19.63
CA LYS A 65 -2.62 -11.98 -18.41
C LYS A 65 -2.50 -11.13 -17.14
N ARG A 66 -2.63 -9.81 -17.28
CA ARG A 66 -2.42 -8.79 -16.24
C ARG A 66 -1.15 -9.05 -15.41
N CYS A 67 -0.04 -9.31 -16.10
CA CYS A 67 1.24 -9.59 -15.46
C CYS A 67 2.40 -8.96 -16.22
N TRP A 68 3.56 -8.86 -15.56
CA TRP A 68 4.81 -8.52 -16.23
C TRP A 68 5.54 -9.78 -16.64
N LEU A 69 6.06 -9.80 -17.86
CA LEU A 69 6.94 -10.85 -18.36
C LEU A 69 8.36 -10.29 -18.51
N VAL A 70 9.31 -10.95 -17.86
CA VAL A 70 10.73 -10.61 -17.90
C VAL A 70 11.51 -11.81 -18.46
N PRO A 71 12.37 -11.63 -19.46
CA PRO A 71 13.23 -12.71 -19.95
C PRO A 71 14.17 -13.23 -18.86
N PHE A 72 14.66 -14.46 -18.99
CA PHE A 72 15.55 -15.06 -17.99
C PHE A 72 16.88 -14.30 -17.88
N SER A 73 17.33 -13.67 -18.96
CA SER A 73 18.50 -12.78 -18.92
C SER A 73 18.36 -11.59 -17.97
N GLY A 74 17.13 -11.21 -17.59
CA GLY A 74 16.84 -10.17 -16.60
C GLY A 74 16.88 -10.63 -15.14
N ALA A 75 17.21 -11.91 -14.86
CA ALA A 75 17.11 -12.49 -13.52
C ALA A 75 17.95 -11.75 -12.46
N GLU A 76 19.19 -11.37 -12.80
CA GLU A 76 20.06 -10.67 -11.85
C GLU A 76 19.59 -9.24 -11.57
N ALA A 77 19.11 -8.53 -12.58
CA ALA A 77 18.47 -7.23 -12.39
C ALA A 77 17.22 -7.36 -11.52
N MET A 78 16.41 -8.41 -11.75
CA MET A 78 15.25 -8.74 -10.92
C MET A 78 15.62 -8.98 -9.46
N ARG A 79 16.72 -9.70 -9.15
CA ARG A 79 17.15 -9.93 -7.76
C ARG A 79 17.39 -8.62 -7.01
N ALA A 80 18.03 -7.66 -7.67
CA ALA A 80 18.37 -6.38 -7.05
C ALA A 80 17.12 -5.57 -6.66
N VAL A 81 16.03 -5.69 -7.43
CA VAL A 81 14.78 -4.94 -7.20
C VAL A 81 13.67 -5.78 -6.57
N LEU A 82 13.91 -7.05 -6.30
CA LEU A 82 12.92 -8.03 -5.83
C LEU A 82 12.19 -7.61 -4.53
N PRO A 83 12.88 -7.10 -3.49
CA PRO A 83 12.20 -6.65 -2.28
C PRO A 83 11.22 -5.50 -2.56
N GLU A 84 11.62 -4.57 -3.44
CA GLU A 84 10.79 -3.43 -3.81
C GLU A 84 9.62 -3.83 -4.71
N ILE A 85 9.80 -4.80 -5.61
CA ILE A 85 8.70 -5.38 -6.38
C ILE A 85 7.65 -5.98 -5.45
N THR A 86 8.07 -6.76 -4.46
CA THR A 86 7.16 -7.39 -3.49
C THR A 86 6.38 -6.31 -2.73
N ARG A 87 7.08 -5.33 -2.16
CA ARG A 87 6.47 -4.21 -1.43
C ARG A 87 5.46 -3.42 -2.28
N LEU A 88 5.79 -3.13 -3.53
CA LEU A 88 4.90 -2.42 -4.45
C LEU A 88 3.71 -3.28 -4.89
N ALA A 89 3.92 -4.58 -5.07
CA ALA A 89 2.86 -5.51 -5.42
C ALA A 89 1.84 -5.66 -4.28
N ASP A 90 2.31 -5.80 -3.03
CA ASP A 90 1.46 -5.83 -1.84
C ASP A 90 0.61 -4.56 -1.74
N ALA A 91 1.24 -3.38 -1.82
CA ALA A 91 0.52 -2.10 -1.77
C ALA A 91 -0.49 -1.93 -2.92
N THR A 92 -0.17 -2.45 -4.10
CA THR A 92 -1.10 -2.40 -5.25
C THR A 92 -2.29 -3.33 -5.04
N GLN A 93 -2.06 -4.52 -4.46
CA GLN A 93 -3.13 -5.46 -4.12
C GLN A 93 -4.05 -4.89 -3.04
N GLU A 94 -3.49 -4.32 -1.97
CA GLU A 94 -4.28 -3.70 -0.89
C GLU A 94 -5.20 -2.59 -1.43
N LEU A 95 -4.69 -1.76 -2.35
CA LEU A 95 -5.49 -0.72 -3.00
C LEU A 95 -6.59 -1.32 -3.87
N ALA A 96 -6.26 -2.33 -4.70
CA ALA A 96 -7.24 -3.00 -5.56
C ALA A 96 -8.33 -3.70 -4.74
N GLU A 97 -8.00 -4.28 -3.60
CA GLU A 97 -8.96 -4.87 -2.66
C GLU A 97 -9.83 -3.82 -1.98
N ALA A 98 -9.27 -2.67 -1.60
CA ALA A 98 -10.04 -1.54 -1.07
C ALA A 98 -11.02 -1.00 -2.12
N GLU A 99 -10.57 -0.85 -3.38
CA GLU A 99 -11.42 -0.45 -4.50
C GLU A 99 -12.51 -1.49 -4.78
N ALA A 100 -12.17 -2.78 -4.82
CA ALA A 100 -13.13 -3.86 -5.06
C ALA A 100 -14.21 -3.91 -3.97
N ARG A 101 -13.83 -3.70 -2.70
CA ARG A 101 -14.77 -3.56 -1.59
C ARG A 101 -15.72 -2.38 -1.79
N HIS A 102 -15.18 -1.22 -2.17
CA HIS A 102 -15.98 -0.04 -2.49
C HIS A 102 -16.95 -0.29 -3.67
N PHE A 103 -16.49 -0.94 -4.75
CA PHE A 103 -17.34 -1.30 -5.90
C PHE A 103 -18.38 -2.37 -5.58
N ALA A 104 -18.11 -3.28 -4.65
CA ALA A 104 -19.06 -4.28 -4.16
C ALA A 104 -20.16 -3.68 -3.28
N GLY A 105 -20.19 -2.35 -3.11
CA GLY A 105 -21.19 -1.65 -2.31
C GLY A 105 -20.88 -1.64 -0.82
N GLU A 106 -19.65 -1.99 -0.42
CA GLU A 106 -19.18 -1.69 0.93
C GLU A 106 -19.11 -0.16 1.04
N GLN A 107 -20.10 0.42 1.73
CA GLN A 107 -20.20 1.86 1.92
C GLN A 107 -18.87 2.38 2.51
N PRO A 108 -18.33 3.53 2.03
CA PRO A 108 -17.23 4.19 2.71
C PRO A 108 -17.61 4.30 4.19
N PRO A 109 -16.74 3.95 5.14
CA PRO A 109 -17.20 3.72 6.49
C PRO A 109 -17.35 5.04 7.24
N PHE A 110 -18.31 5.86 6.80
CA PHE A 110 -18.77 7.02 7.52
C PHE A 110 -19.23 6.62 8.94
N ALA A 111 -19.73 5.39 9.08
CA ALA A 111 -19.98 4.76 10.38
C ALA A 111 -18.70 4.69 11.24
N HIS A 112 -17.58 4.17 10.72
CA HIS A 112 -16.32 4.14 11.48
C HIS A 112 -15.78 5.53 11.78
N LEU A 113 -15.97 6.49 10.86
CA LEU A 113 -15.60 7.89 11.11
C LEU A 113 -16.43 8.51 12.24
N THR A 114 -17.73 8.26 12.24
CA THR A 114 -18.66 8.74 13.27
C THR A 114 -18.35 8.08 14.61
N GLU A 115 -18.14 6.77 14.66
CA GLU A 115 -17.73 6.07 15.88
C GLU A 115 -16.40 6.59 16.43
N ALA A 116 -15.42 6.85 15.55
CA ALA A 116 -14.14 7.41 15.95
C ALA A 116 -14.31 8.83 16.52
N ALA A 117 -15.19 9.65 15.93
CA ALA A 117 -15.52 10.97 16.45
C ALA A 117 -16.21 10.89 17.82
N GLU A 118 -17.12 9.94 18.01
CA GLU A 118 -17.77 9.67 19.29
C GLU A 118 -16.76 9.22 20.35
N ARG A 119 -15.78 8.38 20.01
CA ARG A 119 -14.70 7.99 20.94
C ARG A 119 -13.81 9.18 21.33
N LEU A 120 -13.63 10.16 20.45
CA LEU A 120 -12.78 11.33 20.69
C LEU A 120 -13.45 12.43 21.51
N TYR A 121 -14.72 12.71 21.22
CA TYR A 121 -15.42 13.87 21.74
C TYR A 121 -16.65 13.50 22.58
N GLY A 122 -17.07 12.25 22.59
CA GLY A 122 -18.33 11.78 23.17
C GLY A 122 -19.51 11.87 22.19
N SER A 123 -20.72 11.58 22.67
CA SER A 123 -21.96 11.59 21.86
C SER A 123 -22.24 12.94 21.21
N ASP A 124 -21.80 14.04 21.83
CA ASP A 124 -22.03 15.43 21.38
C ASP A 124 -20.88 15.94 20.49
N TRP A 125 -20.14 15.04 19.84
CA TRP A 125 -19.01 15.39 18.99
C TRP A 125 -19.29 16.45 17.92
N PRO A 126 -20.48 16.55 17.28
CA PRO A 126 -20.71 17.58 16.27
C PRO A 126 -20.63 18.99 16.87
N GLN A 127 -21.16 19.16 18.08
CA GLN A 127 -21.17 20.43 18.78
C GLN A 127 -19.77 20.80 19.29
N LYS A 128 -19.05 19.84 19.88
CA LYS A 128 -17.66 20.07 20.31
C LYS A 128 -16.73 20.36 19.14
N LEU A 129 -16.89 19.66 18.02
CA LEU A 129 -16.10 19.92 16.82
C LEU A 129 -16.36 21.33 16.31
N ALA A 130 -17.62 21.76 16.24
CA ALA A 130 -18.01 23.11 15.85
C ALA A 130 -17.39 24.18 16.76
N GLU A 131 -17.47 24.00 18.08
CA GLU A 131 -16.87 24.90 19.07
C GLU A 131 -15.34 25.02 18.92
N GLU A 132 -14.65 23.89 18.70
CA GLU A 132 -13.19 23.86 18.62
C GLU A 132 -12.62 24.30 17.27
N THR A 133 -13.44 24.33 16.21
CA THR A 133 -12.99 24.62 14.83
C THR A 133 -13.58 25.91 14.28
N GLY A 134 -14.60 26.48 14.92
CA GLY A 134 -15.38 27.59 14.40
C GLY A 134 -16.26 27.20 13.20
N LEU A 135 -16.35 25.90 12.87
CA LEU A 135 -17.27 25.40 11.86
C LEU A 135 -18.70 25.52 12.41
N GLY A 136 -19.66 25.96 11.60
CA GLY A 136 -21.04 26.13 12.06
C GLY A 136 -21.65 24.80 12.53
N ALA A 137 -22.18 24.75 13.76
CA ALA A 137 -22.74 23.53 14.36
C ALA A 137 -23.87 22.89 13.52
N GLY A 138 -24.71 23.71 12.89
CA GLY A 138 -25.73 23.25 11.94
C GLY A 138 -25.11 22.52 10.75
N ARG A 139 -24.04 23.08 10.17
CA ARG A 139 -23.32 22.48 9.03
C ARG A 139 -22.66 21.15 9.41
N VAL A 140 -22.07 21.03 10.60
CA VAL A 140 -21.47 19.76 11.07
C VAL A 140 -22.56 18.69 11.30
N THR A 141 -23.74 19.10 11.78
CA THR A 141 -24.87 18.20 11.99
C THR A 141 -25.49 17.74 10.68
N GLU A 142 -25.68 18.65 9.71
CA GLU A 142 -26.11 18.33 8.35
C GLU A 142 -25.11 17.41 7.66
N TRP A 143 -23.81 17.68 7.80
CA TRP A 143 -22.74 16.83 7.28
C TRP A 143 -22.79 15.42 7.87
N ARG A 144 -23.11 15.30 9.17
CA ARG A 144 -23.33 14.00 9.82
C ARG A 144 -24.51 13.22 9.22
N GLN A 145 -25.57 13.92 8.85
CA GLN A 145 -26.80 13.32 8.31
C GLN A 145 -26.70 13.01 6.81
N ALA A 146 -25.90 13.77 6.06
CA ALA A 146 -25.69 13.62 4.63
C ALA A 146 -25.01 12.29 4.23
N ASN A 147 -24.48 11.54 5.21
CA ASN A 147 -23.89 10.22 5.04
C ASN A 147 -22.71 10.21 4.03
N ALA A 148 -22.24 9.02 3.62
CA ALA A 148 -21.03 8.88 2.80
C ALA A 148 -21.07 9.59 1.42
N GLU A 149 -22.26 9.88 0.88
CA GLU A 149 -22.43 10.47 -0.45
C GLU A 149 -21.94 11.92 -0.56
N SER A 150 -21.81 12.65 0.56
CA SER A 150 -21.30 14.03 0.59
C SER A 150 -19.81 14.14 0.99
N LEU A 151 -19.12 13.01 1.21
CA LEU A 151 -17.71 12.98 1.62
C LEU A 151 -16.79 13.30 0.43
N THR A 152 -16.71 14.58 0.07
CA THR A 152 -15.63 15.02 -0.80
C THR A 152 -14.35 15.17 0.02
N ALA A 153 -13.21 14.67 -0.47
CA ALA A 153 -11.92 14.82 0.20
C ALA A 153 -11.53 16.28 0.48
N HIS A 154 -12.19 17.23 -0.20
CA HIS A 154 -12.00 18.67 -0.04
C HIS A 154 -12.95 19.31 0.98
N ASP A 155 -13.83 18.54 1.65
CA ASP A 155 -14.68 19.09 2.70
C ASP A 155 -13.81 19.49 3.92
N PRO A 156 -13.87 20.77 4.35
CA PRO A 156 -13.15 21.23 5.53
C PRO A 156 -13.49 20.45 6.81
N ILE A 157 -14.74 19.97 6.96
CA ILE A 157 -15.16 19.18 8.13
C ILE A 157 -14.44 17.83 8.12
N PHE A 158 -14.41 17.15 6.97
CA PHE A 158 -13.73 15.87 6.81
C PHE A 158 -12.23 15.99 7.09
N SER A 159 -11.58 16.95 6.44
CA SER A 159 -10.12 17.15 6.57
C SER A 159 -9.71 17.47 8.01
N GLU A 160 -10.48 18.32 8.69
CA GLU A 160 -10.20 18.72 10.06
C GLU A 160 -10.43 17.56 11.06
N LEU A 161 -11.50 16.79 10.88
CA LEU A 161 -11.78 15.62 11.71
C LEU A 161 -10.66 14.56 11.59
N ILE A 162 -10.23 14.23 10.36
CA ILE A 162 -9.13 13.30 10.12
C ILE A 162 -7.82 13.79 10.74
N ARG A 163 -7.51 15.09 10.60
CA ARG A 163 -6.30 15.69 11.18
C ARG A 163 -6.27 15.51 12.70
N ARG A 164 -7.39 15.76 13.37
CA ARG A 164 -7.51 15.64 14.83
C ARG A 164 -7.50 14.21 15.32
N MET A 165 -8.15 13.29 14.61
CA MET A 165 -8.05 11.85 14.86
C MET A 165 -6.61 11.37 14.84
N ARG A 166 -5.86 11.74 13.80
CA ARG A 166 -4.43 11.40 13.68
C ARG A 166 -3.61 11.98 14.82
N LYS A 167 -3.85 13.25 15.18
CA LYS A 167 -3.17 13.89 16.31
C LYS A 167 -3.43 13.13 17.62
N LYS A 168 -4.69 12.82 17.94
CA LYS A 168 -5.02 12.09 19.16
C LYS A 168 -4.41 10.69 19.18
N ALA A 169 -4.44 9.98 18.07
CA ALA A 169 -3.81 8.66 17.96
C ALA A 169 -2.30 8.74 18.28
N ALA A 170 -1.60 9.75 17.73
CA ALA A 170 -0.19 9.98 18.04
C ALA A 170 0.04 10.30 19.53
N ASP A 171 -0.82 11.14 20.13
CA ASP A 171 -0.75 11.47 21.55
C ASP A 171 -0.95 10.23 22.44
N LEU A 172 -1.88 9.34 22.07
CA LEU A 172 -2.15 8.08 22.79
C LEU A 172 -0.97 7.11 22.70
N ILE A 173 -0.37 6.95 21.51
CA ILE A 173 0.82 6.12 21.30
C ILE A 173 1.96 6.64 22.17
N THR A 174 2.25 7.95 22.10
CA THR A 174 3.30 8.58 22.93
C THR A 174 3.02 8.42 24.43
N GLY A 175 1.75 8.49 24.84
CA GLY A 175 1.35 8.26 26.23
C GLY A 175 1.58 6.81 26.69
N ALA A 176 1.30 5.83 25.84
CA ALA A 176 1.55 4.42 26.10
C ALA A 176 3.06 4.14 26.25
N ASP A 177 3.87 4.65 25.33
CA ASP A 177 5.33 4.49 25.37
C ASP A 177 5.92 5.04 26.68
N ARG A 178 5.50 6.24 27.09
CA ARG A 178 5.93 6.85 28.36
C ARG A 178 5.52 6.04 29.58
N LEU A 179 4.35 5.40 29.55
CA LEU A 179 3.89 4.54 30.63
C LEU A 179 4.75 3.27 30.73
N GLU A 180 5.12 2.68 29.61
CA GLU A 180 6.03 1.53 29.56
C GLU A 180 7.42 1.89 30.10
N GLU A 181 7.97 3.04 29.67
CA GLU A 181 9.24 3.57 30.18
C GLU A 181 9.20 3.80 31.69
N TRP A 182 8.13 4.41 32.20
CA TRP A 182 7.94 4.65 33.63
C TRP A 182 7.87 3.34 34.42
N GLN A 183 7.13 2.33 33.94
CA GLN A 183 7.09 1.02 34.59
C GLN A 183 8.46 0.31 34.56
N ALA A 184 9.21 0.44 33.46
CA ALA A 184 10.55 -0.14 33.34
C ALA A 184 11.56 0.55 34.26
N ALA A 185 11.43 1.85 34.50
CA ALA A 185 12.23 2.57 35.49
C ALA A 185 11.90 2.09 36.91
N ARG A 186 10.60 2.03 37.26
CA ARG A 186 10.14 1.60 38.58
C ARG A 186 10.59 0.18 38.96
N ARG A 187 10.51 -0.78 38.02
CA ARG A 187 11.00 -2.16 38.25
C ARG A 187 12.51 -2.25 38.50
N ARG A 188 13.30 -1.32 37.96
CA ARG A 188 14.75 -1.26 38.21
C ARG A 188 15.07 -0.74 39.61
N ASP A 189 14.24 0.15 40.14
CA ASP A 189 14.40 0.70 41.48
C ASP A 189 13.91 -0.27 42.57
N GLU A 190 12.87 -1.06 42.30
CA GLU A 190 12.34 -2.08 43.22
C GLU A 190 13.21 -3.36 43.27
N GLY A 191 14.07 -3.58 42.27
CA GLY A 191 14.99 -4.72 42.20
C GLY A 191 16.41 -4.45 42.74
N ARG A 192 16.62 -3.30 43.39
CA ARG A 192 17.91 -2.88 43.96
C ARG A 192 17.90 -2.93 45.48
#